data_AF-A0A3M1CWI1-F1
#
_entry.id   AF-A0A3M1CWI1-F1
#
_cell.length_a   1.000
_cell.length_b   1.000
_cell.length_c   1.000
_cell.angle_alpha   90.00
_cell.angle_beta   90.00
_cell.angle_gamma   90.00
#
_symmetry.space_group_name_H-M   'P 1'
#
loop_
_entity.id
_entity.type
_entity.pdbx_description
1 polymer ?
#
loop_
_entity_poly.entity_id
_entity_poly.type
_entity_poly.pdbx_seq_one_letter_code
_entity_poly.pdbx_strand_id
1 'polypeptide(L)'
;MTFTGSLALHFLMAAACTATSPGGNTGNKMADKIIVAGRIITMDSDRPEARAIAITGDTIMAVGTEKEISALGGDDTVWIRLDKATVLPGFIDSHGHFIGLG
;
A
#
# COMPACT_ATOMS: atom_id res chain seq x y z
N MET A 1 3.64 -23.47 -68.42
CA MET A 1 4.41 -22.22 -68.34
C MET A 1 4.55 -21.86 -66.87
N THR A 2 5.41 -22.55 -66.12
CA THR A 2 6.82 -22.17 -65.79
C THR A 2 6.94 -20.80 -65.09
N PHE A 3 7.21 -20.78 -63.79
CA PHE A 3 8.43 -20.17 -63.25
C PHE A 3 8.77 -20.69 -61.84
N THR A 4 10.04 -21.04 -61.69
CA THR A 4 10.80 -21.62 -60.58
C THR A 4 11.44 -20.56 -59.67
N GLY A 5 11.84 -20.95 -58.45
CA GLY A 5 12.84 -20.27 -57.60
C GLY A 5 12.37 -20.15 -56.14
N SER A 6 12.81 -20.96 -55.17
CA SER A 6 14.15 -21.13 -54.57
C SER A 6 14.79 -19.83 -54.10
N LEU A 7 14.76 -19.55 -52.79
CA LEU A 7 15.96 -19.22 -52.00
C LEU A 7 15.62 -19.19 -50.50
N ALA A 8 16.26 -20.08 -49.74
CA ALA A 8 16.30 -20.01 -48.29
C ALA A 8 17.06 -18.76 -47.85
N LEU A 9 16.55 -18.03 -46.86
CA LEU A 9 17.42 -17.23 -46.00
C LEU A 9 16.82 -17.18 -44.59
N HIS A 10 17.42 -17.96 -43.71
CA HIS A 10 17.24 -17.89 -42.27
C HIS A 10 17.69 -16.50 -41.81
N PHE A 11 16.75 -15.65 -41.39
CA PHE A 11 17.09 -14.44 -40.68
C PHE A 11 17.23 -14.74 -39.19
N LEU A 12 18.50 -14.95 -38.82
CA LEU A 12 19.03 -14.96 -37.48
C LEU A 12 18.77 -13.60 -36.78
N MET A 13 18.63 -13.65 -35.45
CA MET A 13 18.80 -12.55 -34.48
C MET A 13 17.69 -11.51 -34.34
N ALA A 14 16.95 -11.62 -33.24
CA ALA A 14 17.14 -10.71 -32.12
C ALA A 14 16.57 -11.35 -30.83
N ALA A 15 17.46 -11.84 -29.96
CA ALA A 15 17.13 -11.98 -28.55
C ALA A 15 16.95 -10.57 -28.00
N ALA A 16 15.71 -10.09 -27.93
CA ALA A 16 15.39 -8.93 -27.13
C ALA A 16 15.53 -9.35 -25.67
N CYS A 17 16.68 -9.04 -25.09
CA CYS A 17 16.79 -8.88 -23.64
C CYS A 17 15.76 -7.82 -23.26
N THR A 18 14.57 -8.23 -22.83
CA THR A 18 13.70 -7.34 -22.08
C THR A 18 14.45 -7.05 -20.80
N ALA A 19 15.11 -5.89 -20.76
CA ALA A 19 15.61 -5.31 -19.55
C ALA A 19 14.42 -5.16 -18.60
N THR A 20 14.27 -6.09 -17.65
CA THR A 20 13.51 -5.85 -16.43
C THR A 20 14.20 -4.68 -15.75
N SER A 21 13.70 -3.48 -15.99
CA SER A 21 14.05 -2.33 -15.18
C SER A 21 13.50 -2.58 -13.78
N PRO A 22 14.30 -2.49 -12.69
CA PRO A 22 13.76 -2.36 -11.35
C PRO A 22 13.29 -0.90 -11.21
N GLY A 23 12.24 -0.56 -11.97
CA GLY A 23 11.61 0.75 -11.96
C GLY A 23 10.56 0.76 -10.88
N GLY A 24 10.92 1.31 -9.71
CA GLY A 24 10.06 1.43 -8.55
C GLY A 24 8.65 1.88 -8.89
N ASN A 25 7.68 1.21 -8.28
CA ASN A 25 6.26 1.48 -8.44
C ASN A 25 5.95 2.92 -7.99
N THR A 26 5.91 3.83 -8.95
CA THR A 26 5.26 5.15 -8.84
C THR A 26 3.81 5.11 -9.34
N GLY A 27 3.25 3.91 -9.51
CA GLY A 27 1.81 3.70 -9.51
C GLY A 27 1.32 3.92 -8.09
N ASN A 28 0.27 4.75 -7.95
CA ASN A 28 -0.45 5.02 -6.70
C ASN A 28 -0.34 3.83 -5.72
N LYS A 29 0.51 3.95 -4.70
CA LYS A 29 0.78 2.84 -3.80
C LYS A 29 -0.48 2.59 -3.00
N MET A 30 -1.16 1.50 -3.29
CA MET A 30 -2.26 1.02 -2.47
C MET A 30 -1.77 0.83 -1.05
N ALA A 31 -2.68 0.97 -0.09
CA ALA A 31 -2.36 0.77 1.32
C ALA A 31 -2.02 -0.70 1.56
N ASP A 32 -0.97 -0.97 2.33
CA ASP A 32 -0.68 -2.33 2.79
C ASP A 32 -1.71 -2.78 3.83
N LYS A 33 -2.21 -1.83 4.63
CA LYS A 33 -3.24 -2.06 5.65
C LYS A 33 -4.28 -0.95 5.67
N ILE A 34 -5.54 -1.33 5.83
CA ILE A 34 -6.62 -0.39 6.15
C ILE A 34 -7.27 -0.82 7.46
N ILE A 35 -7.28 0.08 8.44
CA ILE A 35 -7.98 -0.09 9.71
C ILE A 35 -9.29 0.67 9.64
N VAL A 36 -10.40 0.01 9.97
CA VAL A 36 -11.74 0.62 10.11
C VAL A 36 -12.22 0.41 11.54
N ALA A 37 -12.64 1.47 12.21
CA ALA A 37 -13.05 1.42 13.61
C ALA A 37 -14.26 2.32 13.91
N GLY A 38 -14.89 2.05 15.04
CA GLY A 38 -16.04 2.79 15.54
C GLY A 38 -15.69 4.20 15.99
N ARG A 39 -14.42 4.46 16.33
CA ARG A 39 -13.90 5.82 16.54
C ARG A 39 -12.39 5.79 16.39
N ILE A 40 -11.84 6.81 15.76
CA ILE A 40 -10.39 7.02 15.69
C ILE A 40 -10.14 8.43 16.18
N ILE A 41 -9.39 8.58 17.27
CA ILE A 41 -9.00 9.90 17.79
C ILE A 41 -7.61 10.20 17.24
N THR A 42 -7.46 11.27 16.47
CA THR A 42 -6.23 11.59 15.74
C THR A 42 -5.27 12.49 16.51
N MET A 43 -5.79 13.23 17.51
CA MET A 43 -5.13 14.37 18.17
C MET A 43 -4.81 15.55 17.24
N ASP A 44 -5.34 15.56 16.02
CA ASP A 44 -5.29 16.70 15.08
C ASP A 44 -6.49 17.62 15.32
N SER A 45 -6.26 18.91 15.55
CA SER A 45 -7.34 19.88 15.78
C SER A 45 -8.27 20.06 14.59
N ASP A 46 -7.75 19.88 13.37
CA ASP A 46 -8.53 20.07 12.13
C ASP A 46 -9.36 18.82 11.80
N ARG A 47 -8.95 17.66 12.31
CA ARG A 47 -9.64 16.38 12.13
C ARG A 47 -9.57 15.54 13.41
N PRO A 48 -10.24 15.92 14.50
CA PRO A 48 -10.09 15.25 15.80
C PRO A 48 -10.60 13.81 15.82
N GLU A 49 -11.53 13.47 14.92
CA GLU A 49 -12.10 12.14 14.77
C GLU A 49 -12.09 11.62 13.33
N ALA A 50 -11.94 10.31 13.19
CA ALA A 50 -12.01 9.59 11.92
C ALA A 50 -12.63 8.19 12.09
N ARG A 51 -12.77 7.46 10.97
CA ARG A 51 -13.32 6.10 10.93
C ARG A 51 -12.41 5.08 10.27
N ALA A 52 -11.48 5.53 9.43
CA ALA A 52 -10.52 4.66 8.78
C ALA A 52 -9.12 5.30 8.68
N ILE A 53 -8.10 4.44 8.66
CA ILE A 53 -6.69 4.79 8.45
C ILE A 53 -6.14 3.88 7.36
N ALA A 54 -5.48 4.45 6.36
CA ALA A 54 -4.69 3.74 5.36
C ALA A 54 -3.21 3.82 5.75
N ILE A 55 -2.50 2.68 5.71
CA ILE A 55 -1.11 2.55 6.13
C ILE A 55 -0.31 1.90 5.01
N THR A 56 0.87 2.45 4.73
CA THR A 56 1.86 1.87 3.81
C THR A 56 3.19 1.75 4.56
N GLY A 57 3.70 0.53 4.68
CA GLY A 57 4.85 0.20 5.52
C GLY A 57 4.60 0.59 6.98
N ASP A 58 5.39 1.53 7.48
CA ASP A 58 5.36 2.09 8.82
C ASP A 58 4.67 3.47 8.89
N THR A 59 4.16 3.96 7.77
CA THR A 59 3.67 5.34 7.62
C THR A 59 2.16 5.36 7.41
N ILE A 60 1.49 6.29 8.10
CA ILE A 60 0.08 6.58 7.85
C ILE A 60 -0.03 7.36 6.54
N MET A 61 -0.65 6.75 5.54
CA MET A 61 -0.85 7.35 4.22
C MET A 61 -2.04 8.32 4.20
N ALA A 62 -3.13 7.94 4.86
CA ALA A 62 -4.34 8.78 4.94
C ALA A 62 -5.20 8.40 6.15
N VAL A 63 -5.98 9.37 6.64
CA VAL A 63 -6.94 9.20 7.74
C VAL A 63 -8.25 9.86 7.32
N GLY A 64 -9.39 9.21 7.50
CA GLY A 64 -10.68 9.79 7.10
C GLY A 64 -11.88 8.91 7.37
N THR A 65 -12.94 9.11 6.59
CA THR A 65 -14.10 8.22 6.55
C THR A 65 -13.74 6.90 5.87
N GLU A 66 -14.50 5.82 6.14
CA GLU A 66 -14.29 4.54 5.46
C GLU A 66 -14.39 4.68 3.94
N LYS A 67 -15.32 5.51 3.46
CA LYS A 67 -15.53 5.74 2.03
C LYS A 67 -14.33 6.40 1.36
N GLU A 68 -13.74 7.42 1.98
CA GLU A 68 -12.55 8.10 1.46
C GLU A 68 -11.35 7.15 1.39
N ILE A 69 -11.18 6.32 2.43
CA ILE A 69 -10.02 5.43 2.54
C ILE A 69 -10.16 4.18 1.67
N SER A 70 -11.38 3.73 1.39
CA SER A 70 -11.62 2.50 0.62
C SER A 70 -11.06 2.55 -0.80
N ALA A 71 -10.95 3.74 -1.41
CA ALA A 71 -10.34 3.93 -2.72
C ALA A 71 -8.82 3.69 -2.73
N LEU A 72 -8.19 3.60 -1.55
CA LEU A 72 -6.77 3.34 -1.38
C LEU A 72 -6.47 1.85 -1.14
N GLY A 73 -7.50 1.00 -1.07
CA GLY A 73 -7.33 -0.44 -0.96
C GLY A 73 -7.08 -1.08 -2.33
N GLY A 74 -6.13 -2.01 -2.39
CA GLY A 74 -5.86 -2.89 -3.52
C GLY A 74 -5.99 -4.37 -3.14
N ASP A 75 -5.65 -5.23 -4.09
CA ASP A 75 -5.83 -6.69 -3.96
C ASP A 75 -5.02 -7.29 -2.79
N ASP A 76 -3.86 -6.71 -2.47
CA ASP A 76 -2.98 -7.15 -1.39
C ASP A 76 -3.24 -6.42 -0.05
N THR A 77 -4.21 -5.50 0.02
CA THR A 77 -4.47 -4.72 1.24
C THR A 77 -5.06 -5.58 2.34
N VAL A 78 -4.45 -5.54 3.52
CA VAL A 78 -4.99 -6.20 4.72
C VAL A 78 -6.02 -5.29 5.38
N TRP A 79 -7.26 -5.77 5.47
CA TRP A 79 -8.36 -5.07 6.13
C TRP A 79 -8.51 -5.49 7.59
N ILE A 80 -8.49 -4.52 8.50
CA ILE A 80 -8.67 -4.72 9.94
C ILE A 80 -9.94 -3.96 10.36
N ARG A 81 -11.00 -4.70 10.71
CA ARG A 81 -12.27 -4.11 11.17
C ARG A 81 -12.40 -4.31 12.68
N LEU A 82 -12.62 -3.20 13.40
CA LEU A 82 -12.63 -3.17 14.87
C LEU A 82 -14.01 -2.82 15.45
N ASP A 83 -15.08 -2.88 14.63
CA ASP A 83 -16.47 -2.62 15.01
C ASP A 83 -16.65 -1.32 15.82
N LYS A 84 -17.02 -1.43 17.11
CA LYS A 84 -17.28 -0.29 18.00
C LYS A 84 -16.04 0.16 18.79
N ALA A 85 -14.88 -0.46 18.58
CA ALA A 85 -13.66 -0.10 19.31
C ALA A 85 -13.18 1.31 18.94
N THR A 86 -12.36 1.87 19.84
CA THR A 86 -11.70 3.16 19.65
C THR A 86 -10.22 2.95 19.38
N VAL A 87 -9.70 3.56 18.32
CA VAL A 87 -8.27 3.62 17.99
C VAL A 87 -7.71 4.94 18.50
N LEU A 88 -6.57 4.87 19.18
CA LEU A 88 -5.81 5.99 19.69
C LEU A 88 -4.38 5.95 19.14
N PRO A 89 -3.65 7.08 19.11
CA PRO A 89 -2.21 7.03 18.97
C PRO A 89 -1.61 6.16 20.08
N GLY A 90 -0.52 5.45 19.77
CA GLY A 90 0.19 4.67 20.77
C GLY A 90 0.64 5.56 21.94
N PHE A 91 0.56 5.04 23.15
CA PHE A 91 1.09 5.76 24.32
C PHE A 91 2.61 5.84 24.24
N ILE A 92 3.14 7.00 24.62
CA ILE A 92 4.59 7.28 24.67
C ILE A 92 4.93 7.58 26.12
N ASP A 93 5.84 6.81 26.69
CA ASP A 93 6.44 7.07 28.00
C ASP A 93 7.76 7.84 27.81
N SER A 94 7.81 9.07 28.33
CA SER A 94 9.01 9.91 28.24
C SER A 94 10.10 9.53 29.24
N HIS A 95 9.78 8.75 30.27
CA HIS A 95 10.73 8.48 31.36
C HIS A 95 10.41 7.21 32.15
N GLY A 96 10.48 6.06 31.48
CA GLY A 96 10.35 4.75 32.09
C GLY A 96 11.70 4.11 32.41
N HIS A 97 11.90 3.70 33.67
CA HIS A 97 12.99 2.78 34.02
C HIS A 97 12.50 1.34 33.87
N PHE A 98 12.76 0.72 32.71
CA PHE A 98 12.29 -0.62 32.38
C PHE A 98 12.64 -1.71 33.41
N ILE A 99 13.80 -1.63 34.06
CA ILE A 99 14.25 -2.63 35.04
C ILE A 99 13.53 -2.48 36.41
N GLY A 100 12.75 -1.41 36.61
CA GLY A 100 11.95 -1.18 37.83
C GLY A 100 10.44 -1.14 37.58
N LEU A 101 9.98 -1.42 36.36
CA LEU A 101 8.56 -1.53 36.02
C LEU A 101 8.08 -2.97 36.29
N GLY A 102 7.38 -3.19 37.40
CA GLY A 102 6.81 -4.50 37.79
C GLY A 102 6.68 -4.64 39.30
#